data_AF-A0A1I5XA99-F1
#
_entry.id   AF-A0A1I5XA99-F1
#
_cell.length_a   1.000
_cell.length_b   1.000
_cell.length_c   1.000
_cell.angle_alpha   90.00
_cell.angle_beta   90.00
_cell.angle_gamma   90.00
#
_symmetry.space_group_name_H-M   'P 1'
#
loop_
_entity.id
_entity.type
_entity.pdbx_description
1 polymer ?
#
loop_
_entity_poly.entity_id
_entity_poly.type
_entity_poly.pdbx_seq_one_letter_code
_entity_poly.pdbx_strand_id
1 'polypeptide(L)'
;MTKLFTQIRILIIIFIIVLLLSGITVFPLISELKFLLGIHFFEEGSIIQQWLLKVVAGLEITQKEYPFIFYGFDWLAFAHIVIAFLFIGVYQHPVRNRWIIQWAIITCICIFPLAFIAGGIRGIPFFHILIDCSFGVVGLIVLFFIQNRIKELKKYRTSGKAGH
;
A
#
# COMPACT_ATOMS: atom_id res chain seq x y z
N MET A 1 5.71 -15.07 -25.49
CA MET A 1 6.31 -13.81 -24.99
C MET A 1 5.26 -12.77 -24.61
N THR A 2 4.26 -12.53 -25.45
CA THR A 2 3.16 -11.56 -25.22
C THR A 2 2.35 -11.85 -23.96
N LYS A 3 1.91 -13.11 -23.73
CA LYS A 3 1.12 -13.50 -22.53
C LYS A 3 1.82 -13.15 -21.20
N LEU A 4 3.11 -13.45 -21.08
CA LEU A 4 3.90 -13.17 -19.86
C LEU A 4 4.05 -11.67 -19.62
N PHE A 5 4.25 -10.91 -20.70
CA PHE A 5 4.35 -9.46 -20.64
C PHE A 5 3.02 -8.81 -20.22
N THR A 6 1.89 -9.28 -20.77
CA THR A 6 0.55 -8.86 -20.38
C THR A 6 0.27 -9.16 -18.91
N GLN A 7 0.63 -10.35 -18.42
CA GLN A 7 0.47 -10.71 -17.01
C GLN A 7 1.24 -9.75 -16.08
N ILE A 8 2.51 -9.48 -16.38
CA ILE A 8 3.32 -8.51 -15.62
C ILE A 8 2.63 -7.14 -15.60
N ARG A 9 2.18 -6.67 -16.77
CA ARG A 9 1.52 -5.36 -16.90
C ARG A 9 0.23 -5.26 -16.08
N ILE A 10 -0.62 -6.27 -16.14
CA ILE A 10 -1.86 -6.32 -15.35
C ILE A 10 -1.55 -6.26 -13.85
N LEU A 11 -0.59 -7.08 -13.39
CA LEU A 11 -0.20 -7.09 -11.98
C LEU A 11 0.38 -5.75 -11.53
N ILE A 12 1.17 -5.09 -12.38
CA ILE A 12 1.71 -3.75 -12.11
C ILE A 12 0.60 -2.71 -12.02
N ILE A 13 -0.39 -2.75 -12.93
CA ILE A 13 -1.55 -1.85 -12.87
C ILE A 13 -2.33 -2.07 -11.58
N ILE A 14 -2.61 -3.34 -11.23
CA ILE A 14 -3.30 -3.68 -9.97
C ILE A 14 -2.52 -3.13 -8.78
N PHE A 15 -1.20 -3.35 -8.75
CA PHE A 15 -0.35 -2.85 -7.68
C PHE A 15 -0.36 -1.32 -7.58
N ILE A 16 -0.28 -0.61 -8.72
CA ILE A 16 -0.39 0.85 -8.79
C ILE A 16 -1.74 1.32 -8.22
N ILE A 17 -2.84 0.70 -8.63
CA ILE A 17 -4.19 1.10 -8.17
C ILE A 17 -4.31 0.90 -6.66
N VAL A 18 -3.91 -0.27 -6.14
CA VAL A 18 -3.97 -0.55 -4.70
C VAL A 18 -3.08 0.42 -3.91
N LEU A 19 -1.87 0.70 -4.40
CA LEU A 19 -0.96 1.66 -3.78
C LEU A 19 -1.57 3.07 -3.75
N LEU A 20 -2.15 3.53 -4.86
CA LEU A 20 -2.81 4.83 -4.92
C LEU A 20 -4.01 4.90 -3.98
N LEU A 21 -4.86 3.87 -3.98
CA LEU A 21 -6.01 3.81 -3.08
C LEU A 21 -5.57 3.84 -1.61
N SER A 22 -4.52 3.10 -1.24
CA SER A 22 -4.01 3.12 0.14
C SER A 22 -3.54 4.48 0.63
N GLY A 23 -3.11 5.38 -0.27
CA GLY A 23 -2.73 6.74 0.08
C GLY A 23 -3.88 7.74 -0.01
N ILE A 24 -4.69 7.67 -1.06
CA ILE A 24 -5.73 8.66 -1.37
C ILE A 24 -6.93 8.57 -0.41
N THR A 25 -7.18 7.40 0.20
CA THR A 25 -8.24 7.23 1.23
C THR A 25 -8.05 8.13 2.45
N VAL A 26 -6.86 8.71 2.65
CA VAL A 26 -6.64 9.67 3.72
C VAL A 26 -7.44 10.97 3.53
N PHE A 27 -7.81 11.33 2.30
CA PHE A 27 -8.58 12.55 2.03
C PHE A 27 -10.02 12.47 2.57
N PRO A 28 -10.82 11.42 2.28
CA PRO A 28 -12.14 11.25 2.87
C PRO A 28 -12.15 10.51 4.22
N LEU A 29 -11.00 10.38 4.91
CA LEU A 29 -10.82 9.50 6.07
C LEU A 29 -11.93 9.61 7.12
N ILE A 30 -12.29 10.83 7.54
CA ILE A 30 -13.31 11.05 8.57
C ILE A 30 -14.68 10.55 8.09
N SER A 31 -15.05 10.88 6.85
CA SER A 31 -16.31 10.47 6.25
C SER A 31 -16.39 8.95 6.07
N GLU A 32 -15.31 8.31 5.63
CA GLU A 32 -15.23 6.85 5.49
C GLU A 32 -15.36 6.13 6.84
N LEU A 33 -14.67 6.61 7.88
CA LEU A 33 -14.77 6.03 9.21
C LEU A 33 -16.16 6.23 9.84
N LYS A 34 -16.77 7.41 9.66
CA LYS A 34 -18.15 7.65 10.09
C LYS A 34 -19.15 6.76 9.36
N PHE A 35 -18.97 6.57 8.05
CA PHE A 35 -19.79 5.66 7.28
C PHE A 35 -19.68 4.22 7.82
N LEU A 36 -18.46 3.75 8.07
CA LEU A 36 -18.19 2.41 8.61
C LEU A 36 -18.84 2.20 9.99
N LEU A 37 -18.80 3.23 10.85
CA LEU A 37 -19.49 3.21 12.14
C LEU A 37 -21.01 3.25 12.00
N GLY A 38 -21.55 4.03 11.06
CA GLY A 38 -22.98 4.19 10.84
C GLY A 38 -23.69 2.96 10.25
N ILE A 39 -22.95 2.07 9.58
CA ILE A 39 -23.50 0.79 9.11
C ILE A 39 -23.43 -0.32 10.16
N HIS A 40 -23.01 -0.02 11.40
CA HIS A 40 -22.88 -0.97 12.51
C HIS A 40 -22.11 -2.26 12.13
N PHE A 41 -21.06 -2.11 11.32
CA PHE A 41 -20.27 -3.25 10.83
C PHE A 41 -19.59 -4.04 11.96
N PHE A 42 -19.24 -3.36 13.05
CA PHE A 42 -18.66 -3.96 14.25
C PHE A 42 -19.69 -4.02 15.36
N GLU A 43 -19.61 -5.08 16.18
CA GLU A 43 -20.45 -5.26 17.36
C GLU A 43 -20.36 -4.06 18.30
N GLU A 44 -21.51 -3.65 18.82
CA GLU A 44 -21.60 -2.52 19.73
C GLU A 44 -20.83 -2.77 21.03
N GLY A 45 -20.03 -1.80 21.45
CA GLY A 45 -19.16 -1.92 22.60
C GLY A 45 -17.90 -2.77 22.37
N SER A 46 -17.69 -3.32 21.17
CA SER A 46 -16.44 -4.02 20.84
C SER A 46 -15.22 -3.09 20.93
N ILE A 47 -14.05 -3.67 21.21
CA ILE A 47 -12.79 -2.91 21.30
C ILE A 47 -12.48 -2.18 19.98
N ILE A 48 -12.85 -2.77 18.84
CA ILE A 48 -12.66 -2.16 17.52
C ILE A 48 -13.57 -0.94 17.36
N GLN A 49 -14.86 -1.07 17.68
CA GLN A 49 -15.80 0.05 17.57
C GLN A 49 -15.40 1.21 18.51
N GLN A 50 -15.03 0.92 19.76
CA GLN A 50 -14.57 1.92 20.71
C GLN A 50 -13.30 2.64 20.22
N TRP A 51 -12.36 1.89 19.64
CA TRP A 51 -11.15 2.48 19.05
C TRP A 51 -11.49 3.39 17.87
N LEU A 52 -12.37 2.96 16.95
CA LEU A 52 -12.77 3.77 15.80
C LEU A 52 -13.51 5.05 16.23
N LEU A 53 -14.41 4.97 17.22
CA LEU A 53 -15.07 6.14 17.80
C LEU A 53 -14.05 7.15 18.37
N LYS A 54 -13.03 6.65 19.10
CA LYS A 54 -11.94 7.47 19.63
C LYS A 54 -11.13 8.13 18.50
N VAL A 55 -10.80 7.38 17.44
CA VAL A 55 -10.08 7.90 16.27
C VAL A 55 -10.87 9.00 15.57
N VAL A 56 -12.16 8.76 15.28
CA VAL A 56 -13.03 9.76 14.63
C VAL A 56 -13.14 11.03 15.47
N ALA A 57 -13.40 10.91 16.77
CA ALA A 57 -13.48 12.07 17.65
C ALA A 57 -12.16 12.88 17.66
N GLY A 58 -11.01 12.20 17.72
CA GLY A 58 -9.70 12.85 17.66
C GLY A 58 -9.45 13.56 16.32
N LEU A 59 -9.82 12.93 15.21
CA LEU A 59 -9.70 13.52 13.88
C LEU A 59 -10.61 14.75 13.70
N GLU A 60 -11.85 14.70 14.18
CA GLU A 60 -12.79 15.83 14.09
C GLU A 60 -12.33 17.04 14.90
N ILE A 61 -11.88 16.81 16.15
CA ILE A 61 -11.31 17.87 16.97
C ILE A 61 -10.08 18.47 16.28
N THR A 62 -9.19 17.62 15.76
CA THR A 62 -7.98 18.09 15.06
C THR A 62 -8.34 18.86 13.80
N GLN A 63 -9.31 18.41 13.01
CA GLN A 63 -9.73 19.08 11.78
C GLN A 63 -10.33 20.46 12.08
N LYS A 64 -11.11 20.57 13.16
CA LYS A 64 -11.76 21.81 13.56
C LYS A 64 -10.78 22.81 14.18
N GLU A 65 -9.96 22.37 15.12
CA GLU A 65 -9.11 23.24 15.95
C GLU A 65 -7.70 23.42 15.37
N TYR A 66 -7.17 22.42 14.65
CA TYR A 66 -5.81 22.40 14.11
C TYR A 66 -5.74 21.86 12.66
N PRO A 67 -6.52 22.44 11.71
CA PRO A 67 -6.65 21.90 10.35
C PRO A 67 -5.32 21.77 9.60
N PHE A 68 -4.33 22.63 9.91
CA PHE A 68 -3.01 22.59 9.29
C PHE A 68 -2.25 21.27 9.51
N ILE A 69 -2.61 20.48 10.55
CA ILE A 69 -2.02 19.16 10.79
C ILE A 69 -2.35 18.20 9.63
N PHE A 70 -3.53 18.34 9.00
CA PHE A 70 -3.93 17.50 7.86
C PHE A 70 -3.06 17.75 6.62
N TYR A 71 -2.29 18.84 6.56
CA TYR A 71 -1.28 18.99 5.50
C TYR A 71 -0.25 17.85 5.52
N GLY A 72 0.02 17.25 6.68
CA GLY A 72 0.84 16.04 6.77
C GLY A 72 0.20 14.84 6.07
N PHE A 73 -1.13 14.75 6.03
CA PHE A 73 -1.86 13.70 5.32
C PHE A 73 -1.83 13.94 3.81
N ASP A 74 -1.89 15.19 3.36
CA ASP A 74 -1.72 15.53 1.94
C ASP A 74 -0.36 15.07 1.41
N TRP A 75 0.72 15.32 2.17
CA TRP A 75 2.05 14.84 1.83
C TRP A 75 2.15 13.31 1.84
N LEU A 76 1.46 12.64 2.76
CA LEU A 76 1.42 11.18 2.81
C LEU A 76 0.72 10.61 1.56
N ALA A 77 -0.42 11.17 1.16
CA ALA A 77 -1.11 10.79 -0.07
C ALA A 77 -0.23 11.06 -1.30
N PHE A 78 0.41 12.21 -1.36
CA PHE A 78 1.32 12.58 -2.45
C PHE A 78 2.51 11.62 -2.56
N ALA A 79 3.08 11.17 -1.44
CA ALA A 79 4.16 10.18 -1.46
C ALA A 79 3.74 8.87 -2.15
N HIS A 80 2.51 8.38 -1.92
CA HIS A 80 2.00 7.19 -2.61
C HIS A 80 1.88 7.41 -4.12
N ILE A 81 1.45 8.61 -4.55
CA ILE A 81 1.37 8.99 -5.96
C ILE A 81 2.76 8.99 -6.61
N VAL A 82 3.75 9.61 -5.96
CA VAL A 82 5.13 9.66 -6.46
C VAL A 82 5.74 8.26 -6.53
N ILE A 83 5.51 7.41 -5.51
CA ILE A 83 5.98 6.02 -5.52
C ILE A 83 5.31 5.23 -6.66
N ALA A 84 4.00 5.42 -6.89
CA ALA A 84 3.29 4.76 -7.98
C ALA A 84 3.89 5.09 -9.36
N PHE A 85 4.39 6.31 -9.57
CA PHE A 85 5.04 6.69 -10.83
C PHE A 85 6.31 5.89 -11.14
N LEU A 86 7.04 5.41 -10.13
CA LEU A 86 8.20 4.53 -10.35
C LEU A 86 7.81 3.24 -11.09
N PHE A 87 6.60 2.72 -10.85
CA PHE A 87 6.11 1.49 -11.46
C PHE A 87 5.71 1.66 -12.93
N ILE A 88 5.54 2.89 -13.43
CA ILE A 88 5.37 3.16 -14.86
C ILE A 88 6.61 2.68 -15.63
N GLY A 89 7.81 2.87 -15.08
CA GLY A 89 9.04 2.34 -15.65
C GLY A 89 9.03 0.81 -15.74
N VAL A 90 8.51 0.12 -14.71
CA VAL A 90 8.38 -1.34 -14.72
C VAL A 90 7.33 -1.79 -15.75
N TYR A 91 6.20 -1.09 -15.85
CA TYR A 91 5.16 -1.37 -16.84
C TYR A 91 5.68 -1.31 -18.29
N GLN A 92 6.52 -0.31 -18.59
CA GLN A 92 7.12 -0.12 -19.91
C GLN A 92 8.25 -1.13 -20.18
N HIS A 93 9.18 -1.25 -19.23
CA HIS A 93 10.42 -2.04 -19.39
C HIS A 93 10.74 -2.89 -18.14
N PRO A 94 10.00 -3.99 -17.90
CA PRO A 94 10.05 -4.73 -16.63
C PRO A 94 11.39 -5.37 -16.32
N VAL A 95 12.12 -5.87 -17.34
CA VAL A 95 13.44 -6.50 -17.12
C VAL A 95 14.51 -5.46 -16.77
N ARG A 96 14.48 -4.28 -17.42
CA ARG A 96 15.42 -3.18 -17.16
C ARG A 96 15.19 -2.58 -15.77
N ASN A 97 13.93 -2.44 -15.39
CA ASN A 97 13.51 -1.79 -14.14
C ASN A 97 13.22 -2.78 -13.00
N ARG A 98 13.76 -4.01 -13.08
CA ARG A 98 13.55 -5.06 -12.08
C ARG A 98 13.94 -4.63 -10.66
N TRP A 99 14.93 -3.74 -10.53
CA TRP A 99 15.35 -3.23 -9.24
C TRP A 99 14.22 -2.52 -8.48
N ILE A 100 13.31 -1.82 -9.16
CA ILE A 100 12.15 -1.17 -8.53
C ILE A 100 11.28 -2.18 -7.79
N ILE A 101 11.12 -3.39 -8.34
CA ILE A 101 10.38 -4.48 -7.67
C ILE A 101 11.12 -5.01 -6.44
N GLN A 102 12.45 -5.09 -6.50
CA GLN A 102 13.26 -5.51 -5.34
C GLN A 102 13.23 -4.46 -4.23
N TRP A 103 13.36 -3.19 -4.58
CA TRP A 103 13.20 -2.07 -3.68
C TRP A 103 11.82 -2.08 -3.02
N ALA A 104 10.75 -2.28 -3.80
CA ALA A 104 9.39 -2.36 -3.27
C ALA A 104 9.18 -3.53 -2.29
N ILE A 105 9.80 -4.69 -2.55
CA ILE A 105 9.79 -5.83 -1.63
C ILE A 105 10.45 -5.44 -0.30
N ILE A 106 11.60 -4.77 -0.35
CA ILE A 106 12.30 -4.28 0.86
C ILE A 106 11.39 -3.31 1.61
N THR A 107 10.75 -2.35 0.93
CA THR A 107 9.85 -1.40 1.60
C THR A 107 8.66 -2.09 2.27
N CYS A 108 8.09 -3.13 1.66
CA CYS A 108 7.02 -3.90 2.30
C CYS A 108 7.51 -4.63 3.57
N ILE A 109 8.76 -5.10 3.61
CA ILE A 109 9.37 -5.67 4.83
C ILE A 109 9.61 -4.58 5.88
N CYS A 110 9.95 -3.36 5.48
CA CYS A 110 10.16 -2.25 6.41
C CYS A 110 8.86 -1.75 7.07
N ILE A 111 7.67 -2.10 6.56
CA ILE A 111 6.39 -1.75 7.20
C ILE A 111 6.28 -2.39 8.58
N PHE A 112 6.71 -3.64 8.76
CA PHE A 112 6.59 -4.34 10.04
C PHE A 112 7.34 -3.64 11.18
N PRO A 113 8.66 -3.36 11.10
CA PRO A 113 9.35 -2.67 12.18
C PRO A 113 8.78 -1.27 12.41
N LEU A 114 8.40 -0.54 11.35
CA LEU A 114 7.75 0.76 11.48
C LEU A 114 6.45 0.66 12.30
N ALA A 115 5.54 -0.25 11.92
CA ALA A 115 4.23 -0.40 12.55
C ALA A 115 4.34 -0.83 14.01
N PHE A 116 5.21 -1.80 14.32
CA PHE A 116 5.38 -2.27 15.70
C PHE A 116 6.06 -1.23 16.60
N ILE A 117 7.10 -0.54 16.10
CA ILE A 117 7.83 0.45 16.91
C ILE A 117 6.99 1.72 17.07
N ALA A 118 6.56 2.34 15.97
CA ALA A 118 5.81 3.59 16.02
C ALA A 118 4.41 3.39 16.62
N GLY A 119 3.73 2.28 16.28
CA GLY A 119 2.44 1.93 16.85
C GLY A 119 2.54 1.70 18.35
N GLY A 120 3.56 0.99 18.82
CA GLY A 120 3.84 0.79 20.24
C GLY A 120 4.07 2.12 20.98
N ILE A 121 4.95 2.99 20.45
CA ILE A 121 5.24 4.31 21.02
C ILE A 121 3.98 5.19 21.10
N ARG A 122 3.10 5.11 20.11
CA ARG A 122 1.87 5.93 20.02
C ARG A 122 0.64 5.30 20.68
N GLY A 123 0.79 4.13 21.33
CA GLY A 123 -0.32 3.44 21.99
C GLY A 123 -1.41 2.97 21.03
N ILE A 124 -1.05 2.62 19.80
CA ILE A 124 -1.97 2.07 18.81
C ILE A 124 -2.32 0.62 19.20
N PRO A 125 -3.61 0.23 19.22
CA PRO A 125 -4.01 -1.14 19.55
C PRO A 125 -3.39 -2.17 18.60
N PHE A 126 -3.10 -3.35 19.13
CA PHE A 126 -2.44 -4.41 18.39
C PHE A 126 -3.17 -4.80 17.10
N PHE A 127 -4.51 -4.89 17.10
CA PHE A 127 -5.26 -5.22 15.90
C PHE A 127 -5.10 -4.17 14.79
N HIS A 128 -4.92 -2.90 15.12
CA HIS A 128 -4.69 -1.84 14.14
C HIS A 128 -3.27 -1.94 13.57
N ILE A 129 -2.28 -2.28 14.39
CA ILE A 129 -0.92 -2.60 13.91
C ILE A 129 -0.95 -3.79 12.93
N LEU A 130 -1.81 -4.79 13.14
CA LEU A 130 -1.98 -5.90 12.20
C LEU A 130 -2.60 -5.43 10.87
N ILE A 131 -3.54 -4.47 10.91
CA ILE A 131 -4.09 -3.84 9.70
C ILE A 131 -2.96 -3.13 8.93
N ASP A 132 -2.10 -2.37 9.62
CA ASP A 132 -0.95 -1.70 8.98
C ASP A 132 0.03 -2.71 8.36
N CYS A 133 0.32 -3.81 9.08
CA CYS A 133 1.16 -4.88 8.57
C CYS A 133 0.57 -5.58 7.33
N SER A 134 -0.77 -5.58 7.17
CA SER A 134 -1.43 -6.22 6.04
C SER A 134 -1.01 -5.61 4.69
N PHE A 135 -0.73 -4.31 4.64
CA PHE A 135 -0.21 -3.64 3.44
C PHE A 135 1.15 -4.23 3.02
N GLY A 136 2.02 -4.50 3.99
CA GLY A 136 3.30 -5.17 3.76
C GLY A 136 3.12 -6.60 3.25
N VAL A 137 2.24 -7.39 3.89
CA VAL A 137 1.98 -8.78 3.49
C VAL A 137 1.41 -8.87 2.08
N VAL A 138 0.33 -8.12 1.79
CA VAL A 138 -0.33 -8.14 0.48
C VAL A 138 0.62 -7.63 -0.60
N GLY A 139 1.33 -6.53 -0.34
CA GLY A 139 2.35 -5.99 -1.24
C GLY A 139 3.44 -7.01 -1.57
N LEU A 140 3.97 -7.71 -0.55
CA LEU A 140 4.97 -8.76 -0.74
C LEU A 140 4.48 -9.86 -1.67
N ILE A 141 3.28 -10.39 -1.43
CA ILE A 141 2.70 -11.48 -2.23
C ILE A 141 2.64 -11.08 -3.70
N VAL A 142 2.08 -9.89 -4.00
CA VAL A 142 1.94 -9.40 -5.38
C VAL A 142 3.32 -9.16 -6.02
N LEU A 143 4.24 -8.51 -5.31
CA LEU A 143 5.56 -8.18 -5.83
C LEU A 143 6.44 -9.42 -6.05
N PHE A 144 6.35 -10.43 -5.19
CA PHE A 144 7.04 -11.71 -5.41
C PHE A 144 6.54 -12.41 -6.68
N PHE A 145 5.24 -12.39 -6.93
CA PHE A 145 4.69 -12.95 -8.16
C PHE A 145 5.20 -12.19 -9.39
N ILE A 146 5.17 -10.85 -9.37
CA ILE A 146 5.73 -10.01 -10.44
C ILE A 146 7.21 -10.32 -10.67
N GLN A 147 8.00 -10.38 -9.59
CA GLN A 147 9.43 -10.66 -9.64
C GLN A 147 9.75 -12.00 -10.30
N ASN A 148 8.95 -13.04 -10.02
CA ASN A 148 9.12 -14.35 -10.63
C ASN A 148 8.80 -14.30 -12.14
N ARG A 149 7.73 -13.63 -12.54
CA ARG A 149 7.39 -13.43 -13.96
C ARG A 149 8.46 -12.62 -14.71
N ILE A 150 9.06 -11.62 -14.08
CA ILE A 150 10.17 -10.85 -14.67
C ILE A 150 11.42 -11.74 -14.87
N LYS A 151 11.73 -12.62 -13.91
CA LYS A 151 12.84 -13.59 -14.05
C LYS A 151 12.58 -14.55 -15.21
N GLU A 152 11.37 -15.09 -15.35
CA GLU A 152 10.97 -15.92 -16.49
C GLU A 152 11.15 -15.16 -17.81
N LEU A 153 10.66 -13.92 -17.88
CA LEU A 153 10.77 -13.09 -19.08
C LEU A 153 12.23 -12.81 -19.46
N LYS A 154 13.11 -12.59 -18.48
CA LYS A 154 14.55 -12.42 -18.71
C LYS A 154 15.17 -13.68 -19.32
N LYS A 155 14.86 -14.87 -18.78
CA LYS A 155 15.35 -16.16 -19.29
C LYS A 155 14.93 -16.38 -20.76
N TYR A 156 13.66 -16.16 -21.08
CA TYR A 156 13.19 -16.31 -22.46
C TYR A 156 13.90 -15.38 -23.45
N ARG A 157 14.19 -14.12 -23.05
CA ARG A 157 14.94 -13.17 -23.89
C ARG A 157 16.40 -13.57 -24.10
N THR A 158 17.03 -14.20 -23.11
CA THR A 158 18.42 -14.67 -23.24
C THR A 158 18.50 -15.96 -24.08
N SER A 159 17.56 -16.90 -23.91
CA SER A 159 17.54 -18.15 -24.68
C SER A 159 17.21 -17.92 -26.15
N GLY A 160 16.32 -16.97 -26.48
CA GLY A 160 16.03 -16.61 -27.87
C GLY A 160 17.16 -15.88 -28.61
N LYS A 161 18.13 -15.30 -27.87
CA LYS A 161 19.33 -14.69 -28.46
C LYS A 161 20.48 -15.68 -28.69
N ALA A 162 20.43 -16.88 -28.10
CA ALA A 162 21.47 -17.89 -28.22
C ALA A 162 21.20 -18.93 -29.34
N GLY A 163 20.07 -18.78 -30.06
CA GLY A 163 19.65 -19.68 -31.14
C GLY A 163 19.71 -19.06 -32.55
N HIS A 164 20.45 -17.96 -32.72
CA HIS A 164 20.78 -17.33 -34.01
C HIS A 164 22.28 -17.08 -34.07
#